data_AF-A0A4T2BHM2-F1
#
_entry.id   AF-A0A4T2BHM2-F1
#
_cell.length_a   1.000
_cell.length_b   1.000
_cell.length_c   1.000
_cell.angle_alpha   90.00
_cell.angle_beta   90.00
_cell.angle_gamma   90.00
#
_symmetry.space_group_name_H-M   'P 1'
#
loop_
_entity.id
_entity.type
_entity.pdbx_description
1 polymer ?
#
loop_
_entity_poly.entity_id
_entity_poly.type
_entity_poly.pdbx_seq_one_letter_code
_entity_poly.pdbx_strand_id
1 'polypeptide(L)'
;MFREYFPPTPSEIKKFWKSATVVVDTNVLLSLYRTSDATSKTLGEVLASLSDRLWMPHQVGLEYSRNRLSVIFGMTAPHAQALKNLQALKQTLLDQPTIAKDAPMQPQKVFDKLANRINRHIDKLTKQ
;
A
#
# COMPACT_ATOMS: atom_id res chain seq x y z
N MET A 1 -33.91 23.21 7.05
CA MET A 1 -32.53 23.70 6.86
C MET A 1 -31.59 22.53 7.10
N PHE A 2 -30.72 22.19 6.14
CA PHE A 2 -29.88 20.99 6.20
C PHE A 2 -28.61 21.27 7.03
N ARG A 3 -28.38 20.47 8.08
CA ARG A 3 -27.29 20.69 9.04
C ARG A 3 -25.91 20.32 8.48
N GLU A 4 -25.85 19.50 7.42
CA GLU A 4 -24.58 19.09 6.79
C GLU A 4 -23.81 20.25 6.14
N TYR A 5 -24.50 21.34 5.79
CA TYR A 5 -23.87 22.52 5.16
C TYR A 5 -23.19 23.45 6.17
N PHE A 6 -23.33 23.19 7.47
CA PHE A 6 -22.71 23.98 8.52
C PHE A 6 -21.61 23.16 9.21
N PRO A 7 -20.35 23.62 9.19
CA PRO A 7 -19.27 22.89 9.82
C PRO A 7 -19.52 22.81 11.34
N PRO A 8 -19.34 21.64 11.96
CA PRO A 8 -19.53 21.48 13.39
C PRO A 8 -18.48 22.26 14.18
N THR A 9 -18.89 22.81 15.31
CA THR A 9 -17.97 23.46 16.26
C THR A 9 -16.99 22.45 16.87
N PRO A 10 -15.83 22.89 17.42
CA PRO A 10 -14.91 21.99 18.11
C PRO A 10 -15.56 21.18 19.25
N SER A 11 -16.54 21.78 19.94
CA SER A 11 -17.30 21.11 21.00
C SER A 11 -18.20 19.99 20.44
N GLU A 12 -18.87 20.24 19.31
CA GLU A 12 -19.67 19.22 18.62
C GLU A 12 -18.80 18.08 18.08
N ILE A 13 -17.64 18.38 17.49
CA ILE A 13 -16.68 17.36 17.05
C ILE A 13 -16.27 16.47 18.22
N LYS A 14 -15.93 17.07 19.38
CA LYS A 14 -15.58 16.31 20.60
C LYS A 14 -16.74 15.42 21.07
N LYS A 15 -17.99 15.90 20.94
CA LYS A 15 -19.18 15.11 21.26
C LYS A 15 -19.38 13.94 20.29
N PHE A 16 -19.16 14.16 18.99
CA PHE A 16 -19.25 13.11 17.98
C PHE A 16 -18.24 11.99 18.23
N TRP A 17 -16.98 12.34 18.49
CA TRP A 17 -15.95 11.33 18.82
C TRP A 17 -16.32 10.46 20.02
N LYS A 18 -17.01 11.03 21.02
CA LYS A 18 -17.44 10.31 22.23
C LYS A 18 -18.66 9.43 22.05
N SER A 19 -19.60 9.79 21.18
CA SER A 19 -20.96 9.22 21.21
C SER A 19 -21.61 8.94 19.87
N ALA A 20 -21.07 9.46 18.75
CA ALA A 20 -21.67 9.22 17.45
C ALA A 20 -21.49 7.77 17.00
N THR A 21 -22.44 7.28 16.21
CA THR A 21 -22.28 6.08 15.40
C THR A 21 -21.20 6.33 14.34
N VAL A 22 -20.23 5.44 14.26
CA VAL A 22 -19.17 5.45 13.27
C VAL A 22 -19.61 4.57 12.12
N VAL A 23 -19.86 5.18 10.96
CA VAL A 23 -20.21 4.45 9.74
C VAL A 23 -18.92 4.19 8.97
N VAL A 24 -18.59 2.92 8.74
CA VAL A 24 -17.39 2.55 7.98
C VAL A 24 -17.64 2.61 6.48
N ASP A 25 -16.66 3.08 5.73
CA ASP A 25 -16.67 3.09 4.26
C ASP A 25 -16.02 1.83 3.68
N THR A 26 -16.44 1.43 2.48
CA THR A 26 -15.87 0.29 1.74
C THR A 26 -14.35 0.41 1.59
N ASN A 27 -13.83 1.60 1.28
CA ASN A 27 -12.40 1.80 1.04
C ASN A 27 -11.55 1.59 2.28
N VAL A 28 -12.09 1.90 3.46
CA VAL A 28 -11.44 1.64 4.74
C VAL A 28 -11.28 0.14 4.94
N LEU A 29 -12.34 -0.65 4.71
CA LEU A 29 -12.28 -2.11 4.82
C LEU A 29 -11.33 -2.73 3.80
N LEU A 30 -11.34 -2.26 2.56
CA LEU A 30 -10.44 -2.75 1.52
C LEU A 30 -8.97 -2.39 1.78
N SER A 31 -8.70 -1.30 2.53
CA SER A 31 -7.34 -0.89 2.86
C SER A 31 -6.61 -1.89 3.78
N LEU A 32 -7.35 -2.72 4.52
CA LEU A 32 -6.80 -3.80 5.34
C LEU A 32 -5.99 -4.82 4.52
N TYR A 33 -6.26 -4.93 3.21
CA TYR A 33 -5.53 -5.80 2.28
C TYR A 33 -4.44 -5.09 1.48
N ARG A 34 -4.40 -3.75 1.51
CA ARG A 34 -3.50 -2.94 0.69
C ARG A 34 -2.31 -2.38 1.45
N THR A 35 -2.39 -2.37 2.78
CA THR A 35 -1.39 -1.76 3.66
C THR A 35 -0.47 -2.82 4.24
N SER A 36 0.62 -2.39 4.88
CA SER A 36 1.49 -3.32 5.61
C SER A 36 0.75 -3.98 6.76
N ASP A 37 1.22 -5.16 7.17
CA ASP A 37 0.63 -5.91 8.28
C ASP A 37 0.51 -5.07 9.56
N ALA A 38 1.53 -4.24 9.85
CA ALA A 38 1.53 -3.34 11.00
C ALA A 38 0.39 -2.30 10.91
N THR A 39 0.23 -1.65 9.77
CA THR A 39 -0.82 -0.64 9.56
C THR A 39 -2.22 -1.28 9.57
N SER A 40 -2.37 -2.45 8.94
CA SER A 40 -3.63 -3.20 8.92
C SER A 40 -4.03 -3.64 10.34
N LYS A 41 -3.07 -4.09 11.16
CA LYS A 41 -3.28 -4.41 12.57
C LYS A 41 -3.75 -3.20 13.37
N THR A 42 -3.06 -2.07 13.25
CA THR A 42 -3.45 -0.82 13.93
C THR A 42 -4.85 -0.37 13.53
N LEU A 43 -5.20 -0.44 12.24
CA LEU A 43 -6.55 -0.12 11.78
C LEU A 43 -7.59 -1.08 12.38
N GLY A 44 -7.29 -2.38 12.44
CA GLY A 44 -8.12 -3.38 13.11
C GLY A 44 -8.36 -3.06 14.59
N GLU A 45 -7.30 -2.66 15.31
CA GLU A 45 -7.39 -2.26 16.72
C GLU A 45 -8.27 -1.00 16.90
N VAL A 46 -8.14 -0.02 16.01
CA VAL A 46 -8.99 1.18 16.02
C VAL A 46 -10.45 0.81 15.79
N LEU A 47 -10.75 -0.01 14.78
CA LEU A 47 -12.12 -0.47 14.51
C LEU A 47 -12.69 -1.28 15.68
N ALA A 48 -11.87 -2.14 16.30
CA ALA A 48 -12.27 -2.90 17.49
C ALA A 48 -12.59 -1.99 18.69
N SER A 49 -11.79 -0.93 18.90
CA SER A 49 -12.04 0.06 19.96
C SER A 49 -13.35 0.84 19.78
N LEU A 50 -13.89 0.86 18.55
CA LEU A 50 -15.12 1.52 18.17
C LEU A 50 -16.30 0.55 18.02
N SER A 51 -16.11 -0.75 18.28
CA SER A 51 -17.08 -1.82 17.98
C SER A 51 -18.51 -1.54 18.48
N ASP A 52 -18.68 -1.02 19.70
CA ASP A 52 -19.99 -0.66 20.28
C ASP A 52 -20.75 0.41 19.47
N ARG A 53 -20.05 1.20 18.67
CA ARG A 53 -20.60 2.30 17.88
C ARG A 53 -20.34 2.14 16.38
N LEU A 54 -19.73 1.03 15.96
CA LEU A 54 -19.39 0.78 14.57
C LEU A 54 -20.61 0.24 13.85
N TRP A 55 -20.99 0.89 12.75
CA TRP A 55 -22.09 0.45 11.90
C TRP A 55 -21.64 0.32 10.46
N MET A 56 -22.14 -0.71 9.79
CA MET A 56 -21.84 -1.01 8.39
C MET A 56 -23.16 -1.05 7.59
N PRO A 57 -23.37 -0.12 6.65
CA PRO A 57 -24.50 -0.16 5.74
C PRO A 57 -24.46 -1.41 4.86
N HIS A 58 -25.63 -1.91 4.43
CA HIS A 58 -25.70 -3.04 3.49
C HIS A 58 -24.89 -2.80 2.21
N GLN A 59 -24.97 -1.59 1.65
CA GLN A 59 -24.23 -1.22 0.44
C GLN A 59 -22.71 -1.35 0.63
N VAL A 60 -22.18 -0.97 1.79
CA VAL A 60 -20.75 -1.10 2.11
C VAL A 60 -20.36 -2.57 2.17
N GLY A 61 -21.16 -3.42 2.83
CA GLY A 61 -20.93 -4.86 2.86
C GLY A 61 -20.96 -5.51 1.47
N LEU A 62 -21.89 -5.07 0.61
CA LEU A 62 -22.03 -5.55 -0.77
C LEU A 62 -20.81 -5.16 -1.62
N GLU A 63 -20.41 -3.89 -1.59
CA GLU A 63 -19.25 -3.41 -2.32
C GLU A 63 -17.95 -4.05 -1.84
N TYR A 64 -17.78 -4.18 -0.52
CA TYR A 64 -16.64 -4.88 0.07
C TYR A 64 -16.56 -6.32 -0.43
N SER A 65 -17.68 -7.06 -0.40
CA SER A 65 -17.73 -8.45 -0.84
C SER A 65 -17.38 -8.61 -2.31
N ARG A 66 -17.84 -7.70 -3.18
CA ARG A 66 -17.53 -7.71 -4.62
C ARG A 66 -16.07 -7.38 -4.91
N ASN A 67 -15.51 -6.40 -4.21
CA ASN A 67 -14.21 -5.82 -4.54
C ASN A 67 -13.03 -6.49 -3.81
N ARG A 68 -13.28 -7.17 -2.68
CA ARG A 68 -12.25 -7.77 -1.82
C ARG A 68 -11.26 -8.64 -2.59
N LEU A 69 -11.76 -9.59 -3.38
CA LEU A 69 -10.90 -10.52 -4.12
C LEU A 69 -10.06 -9.79 -5.16
N SER A 70 -10.66 -8.85 -5.91
CA SER A 70 -9.94 -8.05 -6.90
C SER A 70 -8.81 -7.24 -6.26
N VAL A 71 -9.01 -6.70 -5.05
CA VAL A 71 -7.96 -5.95 -4.34
C VAL A 71 -6.81 -6.88 -3.91
N ILE A 72 -7.14 -8.05 -3.36
CA ILE A 72 -6.13 -9.05 -2.95
C ILE A 72 -5.30 -9.51 -4.16
N PHE A 73 -5.96 -9.88 -5.27
CA PHE A 73 -5.27 -10.30 -6.49
C PHE A 73 -4.51 -9.16 -7.16
N GLY A 74 -5.09 -7.95 -7.17
CA GLY A 74 -4.45 -6.74 -7.69
C GLY A 74 -3.13 -6.41 -7.00
N MET A 75 -2.96 -6.75 -5.71
CA MET A 75 -1.67 -6.60 -5.03
C MET A 75 -0.63 -7.65 -5.43
N THR A 76 -1.05 -8.84 -5.85
CA THR A 76 -0.12 -9.90 -6.26
C THR A 76 0.50 -9.67 -7.64
N ALA A 77 -0.22 -9.03 -8.57
CA ALA A 77 0.25 -8.88 -9.95
C ALA A 77 1.48 -7.94 -10.11
N PRO A 78 1.52 -6.73 -9.53
CA PRO A 78 2.70 -5.87 -9.58
C PRO A 78 3.89 -6.49 -8.84
N HIS A 79 3.63 -7.16 -7.71
CA HIS A 79 4.69 -7.83 -6.94
C HIS A 79 5.28 -9.02 -7.70
N ALA A 80 4.43 -9.82 -8.35
CA ALA A 80 4.87 -10.91 -9.23
C ALA A 80 5.67 -10.38 -10.43
N GLN A 81 5.23 -9.27 -11.05
CA GLN A 81 5.97 -8.65 -12.14
C GLN A 81 7.32 -8.08 -11.67
N ALA A 82 7.38 -7.48 -10.49
CA ALA A 82 8.62 -7.01 -9.89
C ALA A 82 9.60 -8.17 -9.63
N LEU A 83 9.12 -9.29 -9.07
CA LEU A 83 9.92 -10.51 -8.89
C LEU A 83 10.42 -11.07 -10.23
N LYS A 84 9.56 -11.12 -11.26
CA LYS A 84 9.94 -11.55 -12.61
C LYS A 84 11.02 -10.65 -13.20
N ASN A 85 10.91 -9.33 -13.01
CA ASN A 85 11.92 -8.36 -13.46
C ASN A 85 13.24 -8.53 -12.70
N LEU A 86 13.21 -8.78 -11.38
CA LEU A 86 14.41 -9.06 -10.59
C LEU A 86 15.09 -10.37 -11.01
N GLN A 87 14.32 -11.42 -11.29
CA GLN A 87 14.82 -12.68 -11.81
C GLN A 87 15.47 -12.51 -13.19
N ALA A 88 14.81 -11.79 -14.10
CA ALA A 88 15.36 -11.48 -15.42
C ALA A 88 16.64 -10.62 -15.33
N LEU A 89 16.70 -9.68 -14.38
CA LEU A 89 17.90 -8.90 -14.12
C LEU A 89 19.03 -9.78 -13.57
N LYS A 90 18.76 -10.65 -12.60
CA LYS A 90 19.72 -11.62 -12.08
C LYS A 90 20.27 -12.50 -13.20
N GLN A 91 19.42 -13.01 -14.09
CA GLN A 91 19.83 -13.84 -15.21
C GLN A 91 20.70 -13.04 -16.19
N THR A 92 20.28 -11.83 -16.56
CA THR A 92 21.08 -10.93 -17.39
C THR A 92 22.45 -10.62 -16.76
N LEU A 93 22.55 -10.51 -15.43
CA LEU A 93 23.81 -10.28 -14.72
C LEU A 93 24.72 -11.51 -14.69
N LEU A 94 24.13 -12.72 -14.60
CA LEU A 94 24.88 -13.98 -14.67
C LEU A 94 25.34 -14.30 -16.10
N ASP A 95 24.55 -13.90 -17.09
CA ASP A 95 24.85 -14.06 -18.52
C ASP A 95 25.80 -12.96 -19.04
N GLN A 96 26.04 -11.90 -18.25
CA GLN A 96 27.15 -10.99 -18.52
C GLN A 96 28.44 -11.75 -18.23
N PRO A 97 29.39 -11.84 -19.18
CA PRO A 97 30.69 -12.41 -18.89
C PRO A 97 31.24 -11.60 -17.72
N THR A 98 31.51 -12.27 -16.61
CA THR A 98 32.21 -11.68 -15.47
C THR A 98 33.35 -10.83 -16.01
N ILE A 99 33.58 -9.69 -15.37
CA ILE A 99 34.79 -8.86 -15.49
C ILE A 99 35.99 -9.68 -14.95
N ALA A 100 36.25 -10.82 -15.59
CA ALA A 100 37.28 -11.80 -15.36
C ALA A 100 37.25 -12.64 -16.64
N LYS A 101 38.10 -12.33 -17.61
CA LYS A 101 39.47 -12.84 -17.49
C LYS A 101 40.62 -11.81 -17.54
N ASP A 102 40.43 -10.55 -17.98
CA ASP A 102 41.59 -9.68 -18.23
C ASP A 102 41.46 -8.17 -17.88
N ALA A 103 40.41 -7.72 -17.17
CA ALA A 103 40.26 -6.29 -16.86
C ALA A 103 40.82 -5.92 -15.48
N PRO A 104 41.74 -4.94 -15.37
CA PRO A 104 42.26 -4.48 -14.09
C PRO A 104 41.10 -3.91 -13.26
N MET A 105 40.89 -4.55 -12.12
CA MET A 105 40.02 -4.19 -11.00
C MET A 105 39.68 -2.69 -10.93
N GLN A 106 38.53 -2.29 -11.48
CA GLN A 106 37.83 -1.06 -11.07
C GLN A 106 36.37 -1.38 -10.70
N PRO A 107 36.14 -2.07 -9.57
CA PRO A 107 34.80 -2.46 -9.12
C PRO A 107 33.91 -1.25 -8.86
N GLN A 108 34.47 -0.15 -8.33
CA GLN A 108 33.72 1.05 -7.94
C GLN A 108 32.86 1.64 -9.06
N LYS A 109 33.39 1.85 -10.27
CA LYS A 109 32.62 2.45 -11.37
C LYS A 109 31.44 1.60 -11.83
N VAL A 110 31.56 0.27 -11.71
CA VAL A 110 30.49 -0.67 -12.05
C VAL A 110 29.41 -0.63 -10.97
N PHE A 111 29.82 -0.60 -9.70
CA PHE A 111 28.91 -0.41 -8.56
C PHE A 111 28.20 0.95 -8.62
N ASP A 112 28.89 2.04 -8.98
CA ASP A 112 28.30 3.37 -9.13
C ASP A 112 27.27 3.42 -10.26
N LYS A 113 27.58 2.77 -11.40
CA LYS A 113 26.66 2.69 -12.54
C LYS A 113 25.43 1.82 -12.20
N LEU A 114 25.62 0.81 -11.35
CA LEU A 114 24.56 -0.08 -10.86
C LEU A 114 23.65 0.63 -9.84
N ALA A 115 24.23 1.30 -8.84
CA ALA A 115 23.51 2.10 -7.85
C ALA A 115 22.66 3.18 -8.54
N ASN A 116 23.21 3.86 -9.54
CA ASN A 116 22.48 4.84 -10.35
C ASN A 116 21.37 4.23 -11.21
N ARG A 117 21.42 2.93 -11.54
CA ARG A 117 20.35 2.25 -12.30
C ARG A 117 19.21 1.80 -11.40
N ILE A 118 19.55 1.33 -10.20
CA ILE A 118 18.59 0.95 -9.16
C ILE A 118 17.83 2.19 -8.67
N ASN A 119 18.52 3.29 -8.34
CA ASN A 119 17.88 4.54 -7.90
C ASN A 119 16.91 5.09 -8.97
N ARG A 120 17.28 5.03 -10.26
CA ARG A 120 16.37 5.46 -11.35
C ARG A 120 15.11 4.62 -11.49
N HIS A 121 15.12 3.35 -11.08
CA HIS A 121 13.93 2.50 -11.09
C HIS A 121 13.08 2.70 -9.83
N ILE A 122 13.72 2.91 -8.68
CA ILE A 122 13.03 3.27 -7.44
C ILE A 122 12.30 4.61 -7.63
N ASP A 123 12.95 5.64 -8.17
CA ASP A 123 12.34 6.96 -8.44
C ASP A 123 11.15 6.93 -9.41
N LYS A 124 11.09 5.93 -10.30
CA LYS A 124 9.94 5.72 -11.19
C LYS A 124 8.75 5.09 -10.48
N LEU A 125 9.00 4.33 -9.42
CA LEU A 125 7.96 3.67 -8.62
C LEU A 125 7.41 4.58 -7.50
N THR A 126 8.18 5.57 -7.03
CA THR A 126 7.76 6.55 -6.00
C THR A 126 7.07 7.81 -6.56
N LYS A 127 6.89 7.94 -7.88
CA LYS A 127 6.22 9.10 -8.53
C LYS A 127 4.82 8.79 -9.11
N GLN A 128 4.18 7.71 -8.66
CA GLN A 128 2.75 7.46 -8.93
C GLN A 128 1.92 7.67 -7.67
#